data_AF-A0A5K7ZYR4-F1
#
_entry.id   AF-A0A5K7ZYR4-F1
#
_cell.length_a   1.000
_cell.length_b   1.000
_cell.length_c   1.000
_cell.angle_alpha   90.00
_cell.angle_beta   90.00
_cell.angle_gamma   90.00
#
_symmetry.space_group_name_H-M   'P 1'
#
loop_
_entity.id
_entity.type
_entity.pdbx_description
1 polymer ?
#
loop_
_entity_poly.entity_id
_entity_poly.type
_entity_poly.pdbx_seq_one_letter_code
_entity_poly.pdbx_strand_id
1 'polypeptide(L)'
;MSDTENTDNDVPRAGEQLFQFAIDRGDMNTILDRLPFDVPEKRVALEYEIQILRIISVGWAIAFFLGDSALKAPLGQQFWEHVRAFSETLSSSASLTVGTDIDYFDILKQRLDYYVAALDSAEGIDQPALAIGPAFAGVCGDRDDACTILAGSKMFVHTIDAVREYLGPAVTVEG
;
A
#
# COMPACT_ATOMS: atom_id res chain seq x y z
N MET A 1 10.94 32.68 19.88
CA MET A 1 9.94 31.83 20.58
C MET A 1 9.24 31.06 19.50
N SER A 2 9.32 29.73 19.59
CA SER A 2 9.64 28.83 18.49
C SER A 2 8.45 27.97 18.11
N ASP A 3 7.51 28.53 17.33
CA ASP A 3 6.34 27.80 16.83
C ASP A 3 6.38 27.55 15.31
N THR A 4 7.43 27.99 14.61
CA THR A 4 7.56 27.82 13.15
C THR A 4 8.58 26.75 12.76
N GLU A 5 9.35 26.22 13.70
CA GLU A 5 10.47 25.30 13.41
C GLU A 5 10.10 23.80 13.53
N ASN A 6 8.86 23.48 13.95
CA ASN A 6 8.45 22.09 14.23
C ASN A 6 7.62 21.44 13.11
N THR A 7 6.85 22.22 12.35
CA THR A 7 5.96 21.70 11.29
C THR A 7 6.73 21.26 10.02
N ASP A 8 7.90 21.84 9.75
CA ASP A 8 8.70 21.54 8.55
C ASP A 8 9.38 20.15 8.62
N ASN A 9 9.62 19.64 9.83
CA ASN A 9 10.19 18.31 10.07
C ASN A 9 9.14 17.19 10.20
N ASP A 10 7.84 17.53 10.25
CA ASP A 10 6.80 16.54 10.47
C ASP A 10 6.41 15.79 9.20
N VAL A 11 6.42 16.46 8.04
CA VAL A 11 6.02 15.84 6.76
C VAL A 11 7.04 14.81 6.25
N PRO A 12 8.36 15.11 6.18
CA PRO A 12 9.35 14.12 5.75
C PRO A 12 9.36 12.90 6.67
N ARG A 13 9.26 13.12 7.98
CA ARG A 13 9.21 12.04 8.97
C ARG A 13 7.95 11.17 8.82
N ALA A 14 6.78 11.78 8.64
CA ALA A 14 5.54 11.05 8.44
C ALA A 14 5.56 10.24 7.13
N GLY A 15 6.11 10.80 6.05
CA GLY A 15 6.27 10.10 4.77
C GLY A 15 7.15 8.87 4.89
N GLU A 16 8.30 9.00 5.56
CA GLU A 16 9.21 7.89 5.85
C GLU A 16 8.55 6.84 6.76
N GLN A 17 7.83 7.23 7.81
CA GLN A 17 7.13 6.29 8.69
C GLN A 17 6.07 5.47 7.95
N LEU A 18 5.27 6.13 7.10
CA LEU A 18 4.28 5.46 6.26
C LEU A 18 4.93 4.54 5.24
N PHE A 19 6.06 4.93 4.67
CA PHE A 19 6.86 4.07 3.79
C PHE A 19 7.40 2.84 4.53
N GLN A 20 8.05 3.02 5.69
CA GLN A 20 8.56 1.91 6.51
C GLN A 20 7.45 0.95 6.92
N PHE A 21 6.29 1.48 7.32
CA PHE A 21 5.11 0.67 7.57
C PHE A 21 4.68 -0.13 6.33
N ALA A 22 4.67 0.49 5.14
CA ALA A 22 4.26 -0.18 3.92
C ALA A 22 5.16 -1.37 3.59
N ILE A 23 6.48 -1.26 3.80
CA ILE A 23 7.49 -2.29 3.49
C ILE A 23 7.77 -3.29 4.61
N ASP A 24 7.35 -3.01 5.84
CA ASP A 24 7.51 -3.93 6.97
C ASP A 24 6.70 -5.22 6.74
N ARG A 25 7.26 -6.38 7.06
CA ARG A 25 6.61 -7.68 6.82
C ARG A 25 5.93 -8.27 8.05
N GLY A 26 5.99 -7.64 9.21
CA GLY A 26 5.48 -8.18 10.48
C GLY A 26 3.98 -8.44 10.46
N ASP A 27 3.19 -7.43 10.08
CA ASP A 27 1.73 -7.55 10.00
C ASP A 27 1.30 -8.51 8.88
N MET A 28 2.00 -8.47 7.74
CA MET A 28 1.78 -9.40 6.63
C MET A 28 1.95 -10.84 7.07
N ASN A 29 3.07 -11.16 7.73
CA ASN A 29 3.31 -12.51 8.24
C ASN A 29 2.22 -12.91 9.25
N THR A 30 1.85 -12.01 10.16
CA THR A 30 0.81 -12.26 11.16
C THR A 30 -0.55 -12.57 10.53
N ILE A 31 -0.92 -11.90 9.44
CA ILE A 31 -2.16 -12.15 8.71
C ILE A 31 -2.07 -13.48 7.94
N LEU A 32 -0.99 -13.71 7.21
CA LEU A 32 -0.79 -14.89 6.38
C LEU A 32 -0.68 -16.18 7.21
N ASP A 33 -0.02 -16.14 8.37
CA ASP A 33 0.14 -17.30 9.27
C ASP A 33 -1.20 -17.84 9.80
N ARG A 34 -2.27 -17.03 9.74
CA ARG A 34 -3.62 -17.40 10.19
C ARG A 34 -4.51 -17.94 9.06
N LEU A 35 -4.01 -17.98 7.83
CA LEU A 35 -4.78 -18.41 6.67
C LEU A 35 -4.43 -19.86 6.29
N PRO A 36 -5.44 -20.69 5.96
CA PRO A 36 -5.19 -22.05 5.51
C PRO A 36 -4.71 -22.03 4.06
N PHE A 37 -3.40 -22.13 3.85
CA PHE A 37 -2.83 -22.35 2.53
C PHE A 37 -2.62 -23.83 2.26
N ASP A 38 -3.11 -24.31 1.12
CA ASP A 38 -2.98 -25.71 0.72
C ASP A 38 -1.54 -26.09 0.33
N VAL A 39 -0.74 -25.12 -0.13
CA VAL A 39 0.65 -25.31 -0.57
C VAL A 39 1.54 -24.13 -0.14
N PRO A 40 2.79 -24.37 0.31
CA PRO A 40 3.70 -23.30 0.75
C PRO A 40 4.04 -22.26 -0.33
N GLU A 41 4.09 -22.67 -1.59
CA GLU A 41 4.43 -21.79 -2.72
C GLU A 41 3.40 -20.68 -2.91
N LYS A 42 2.12 -20.96 -2.58
CA LYS A 42 1.04 -19.97 -2.62
C LYS A 42 1.29 -18.83 -1.64
N ARG A 43 1.83 -19.14 -0.45
CA ARG A 43 2.19 -18.11 0.53
C ARG A 43 3.23 -17.16 -0.04
N VAL A 44 4.30 -17.66 -0.64
CA VAL A 44 5.39 -16.83 -1.19
C VAL A 44 4.88 -15.91 -2.30
N ALA A 45 4.03 -16.43 -3.19
CA ALA A 45 3.40 -15.62 -4.24
C ALA A 45 2.52 -14.51 -3.64
N LEU A 46 1.74 -14.83 -2.60
CA LEU A 46 0.90 -13.85 -1.91
C LEU A 46 1.70 -12.79 -1.17
N GLU A 47 2.82 -13.14 -0.53
CA GLU A 47 3.68 -12.17 0.15
C GLU A 47 4.16 -11.06 -0.80
N TYR A 48 4.53 -11.42 -2.03
CA TYR A 48 4.95 -10.46 -3.04
C TYR A 48 3.83 -9.50 -3.46
N GLU A 49 2.66 -10.03 -3.81
CA GLU A 49 1.52 -9.20 -4.24
C GLU A 49 0.91 -8.42 -3.07
N ILE A 50 0.96 -8.94 -1.84
CA ILE A 50 0.55 -8.21 -0.63
C ILE A 50 1.45 -7.01 -0.40
N GLN A 51 2.76 -7.17 -0.56
CA GLN A 51 3.71 -6.09 -0.40
C GLN A 51 3.41 -4.93 -1.35
N ILE A 52 3.09 -5.26 -2.61
CA ILE A 52 2.64 -4.31 -3.64
C ILE A 52 1.32 -3.65 -3.23
N LEU A 53 0.33 -4.46 -2.83
CA LEU A 53 -0.97 -3.98 -2.38
C LEU A 53 -0.83 -2.97 -1.23
N ARG A 54 0.03 -3.24 -0.25
CA ARG A 54 0.26 -2.33 0.90
C ARG A 54 0.83 -0.99 0.46
N ILE A 55 1.88 -0.99 -0.36
CA ILE A 55 2.50 0.24 -0.88
C ILE A 55 1.44 1.10 -1.58
N ILE A 56 0.66 0.47 -2.47
CA ILE A 56 -0.40 1.16 -3.21
C ILE A 56 -1.50 1.66 -2.29
N SER A 57 -1.93 0.84 -1.33
CA SER A 57 -2.98 1.19 -0.38
C SER A 57 -2.58 2.36 0.50
N VAL A 58 -1.31 2.45 0.93
CA VAL A 58 -0.82 3.62 1.68
C VAL A 58 -0.84 4.88 0.81
N GLY A 59 -0.30 4.82 -0.40
CA GLY A 59 -0.29 5.98 -1.31
C GLY A 59 -1.71 6.47 -1.64
N TRP A 60 -2.64 5.53 -1.88
CA TRP A 60 -4.05 5.83 -2.10
C TRP A 60 -4.71 6.41 -0.84
N ALA A 61 -4.47 5.83 0.33
CA ALA A 61 -5.05 6.27 1.60
C ALA A 61 -4.58 7.68 2.00
N ILE A 62 -3.32 8.04 1.75
CA ILE A 62 -2.82 9.41 1.93
C ILE A 62 -3.66 10.38 1.09
N ALA A 63 -3.84 10.08 -0.20
CA ALA A 63 -4.60 10.94 -1.12
C ALA A 63 -6.09 11.03 -0.76
N PHE A 64 -6.66 9.92 -0.25
CA PHE A 64 -8.05 9.81 0.16
C PHE A 64 -8.33 10.56 1.47
N PHE A 65 -7.57 10.31 2.53
CA PHE A 65 -7.82 10.91 3.85
C PHE A 65 -7.45 12.37 3.93
N LEU A 66 -6.43 12.83 3.19
CA LEU A 66 -6.04 14.23 3.19
C LEU A 66 -6.91 15.10 2.29
N GLY A 67 -7.75 14.53 1.40
CA GLY A 67 -8.71 15.32 0.61
C GLY A 67 -8.09 16.53 -0.10
N ASP A 68 -8.51 17.72 0.32
CA ASP A 68 -8.02 19.04 -0.16
C ASP A 68 -6.98 19.70 0.76
N SER A 69 -6.56 19.01 1.84
CA SER A 69 -5.55 19.50 2.77
C SER A 69 -4.25 19.86 2.07
N ALA A 70 -3.64 20.98 2.48
CA ALA A 70 -2.33 21.42 2.01
C ALA A 70 -1.21 20.38 2.28
N LEU A 71 -1.43 19.45 3.21
CA LEU A 71 -0.47 18.38 3.53
C LEU A 71 -0.46 17.23 2.50
N LYS A 72 -1.48 17.10 1.66
CA LYS A 72 -1.61 16.01 0.69
C LYS A 72 -0.44 15.92 -0.28
N ALA A 73 -0.12 17.04 -0.92
CA ALA A 73 0.95 17.11 -1.91
C ALA A 73 2.33 16.81 -1.30
N PRO A 74 2.78 17.51 -0.22
CA PRO A 74 4.11 17.27 0.32
C PRO A 74 4.24 15.89 0.96
N LEU A 75 3.23 15.37 1.68
CA LEU A 75 3.31 14.04 2.26
C LEU A 75 3.29 12.93 1.20
N GLY A 76 2.38 13.06 0.22
CA GLY A 76 2.31 12.12 -0.89
C GLY A 76 3.61 12.09 -1.70
N GLN A 77 4.22 13.25 -1.95
CA GLN A 77 5.51 13.33 -2.63
C GLN A 77 6.60 12.61 -1.84
N GLN A 78 6.75 12.88 -0.53
CA GLN A 78 7.75 12.22 0.30
C GLN A 78 7.57 10.70 0.28
N PHE A 79 6.35 10.20 0.49
CA PHE A 79 6.06 8.76 0.42
C PHE A 79 6.46 8.14 -0.93
N TRP A 80 6.05 8.73 -2.05
CA TRP A 80 6.35 8.19 -3.37
C TRP A 80 7.83 8.32 -3.77
N GLU A 81 8.56 9.31 -3.24
CA GLU A 81 10.02 9.41 -3.39
C GLU A 81 10.73 8.22 -2.72
N HIS A 82 10.33 7.84 -1.50
CA HIS A 82 10.87 6.65 -0.83
C HIS A 82 10.53 5.36 -1.59
N VAL A 83 9.29 5.23 -2.07
CA VAL A 83 8.87 4.08 -2.90
C VAL A 83 9.69 3.98 -4.19
N ARG A 84 9.98 5.12 -4.84
CA ARG A 84 10.81 5.15 -6.04
C ARG A 84 12.24 4.67 -5.75
N ALA A 85 12.89 5.20 -4.71
CA ALA A 85 14.24 4.79 -4.32
C ALA A 85 14.31 3.30 -3.94
N PHE A 86 13.29 2.80 -3.24
CA PHE A 86 13.14 1.38 -2.93
C PHE A 86 12.99 0.52 -4.20
N SER A 87 12.17 0.98 -5.15
CA SER A 87 11.95 0.29 -6.42
C SER A 87 13.23 0.20 -7.24
N GLU A 88 14.03 1.26 -7.30
CA GLU A 88 15.34 1.26 -7.98
C GLU A 88 16.30 0.22 -7.38
N THR A 89 16.30 0.09 -6.04
CA THR A 89 17.09 -0.92 -5.33
C THR A 89 16.63 -2.34 -5.68
N LEU A 90 15.32 -2.58 -5.68
CA LEU A 90 14.75 -3.89 -6.03
C LEU A 90 15.04 -4.25 -7.49
N SER A 91 14.75 -3.34 -8.43
CA SER A 91 15.03 -3.54 -9.86
C SER A 91 16.49 -3.91 -10.09
N SER A 92 17.43 -3.16 -9.51
CA SER A 92 18.87 -3.44 -9.65
C SER A 92 19.24 -4.83 -9.12
N SER A 93 18.74 -5.20 -7.94
CA SER A 93 19.02 -6.51 -7.34
C SER A 93 18.40 -7.68 -8.12
N ALA A 94 17.20 -7.50 -8.65
CA ALA A 94 16.48 -8.51 -9.40
C ALA A 94 17.12 -8.73 -10.78
N SER A 95 17.51 -7.66 -11.47
CA SER A 95 18.20 -7.73 -12.77
C SER A 95 19.53 -8.49 -12.67
N LEU A 96 20.27 -8.33 -11.57
CA LEU A 96 21.51 -9.10 -11.30
C LEU A 96 21.25 -10.60 -11.07
N THR A 97 20.09 -10.96 -10.53
CA THR A 97 19.77 -12.34 -10.12
C THR A 97 19.12 -13.15 -11.25
N VAL A 98 18.21 -12.53 -12.01
CA VAL A 98 17.39 -13.19 -13.04
C VAL A 98 18.00 -13.02 -14.44
N GLY A 99 18.91 -12.05 -14.63
CA GLY A 99 19.53 -11.75 -15.93
C GLY A 99 18.58 -11.05 -16.92
N THR A 100 17.41 -10.64 -16.46
CA THR A 100 16.42 -9.86 -17.22
C THR A 100 16.13 -8.57 -16.49
N ASP A 101 15.94 -7.48 -17.22
CA ASP A 101 15.61 -6.20 -16.61
C ASP A 101 14.19 -6.23 -16.03
N ILE A 102 14.08 -6.03 -14.71
CA ILE A 102 12.79 -5.98 -14.00
C ILE A 102 12.60 -4.55 -13.51
N ASP A 103 11.61 -3.85 -14.06
CA ASP A 103 11.22 -2.52 -13.59
C ASP A 103 10.13 -2.64 -12.52
N TYR A 104 10.55 -2.69 -11.26
CA TYR A 104 9.63 -2.77 -10.13
C TYR A 104 8.72 -1.54 -10.01
N PHE A 105 9.20 -0.35 -10.43
CA PHE A 105 8.41 0.87 -10.33
C PHE A 105 7.28 0.88 -11.37
N ASP A 106 7.53 0.34 -12.56
CA ASP A 106 6.49 0.16 -13.57
C ASP A 106 5.43 -0.86 -13.11
N ILE A 107 5.84 -1.96 -12.46
CA ILE A 107 4.91 -2.92 -11.85
C ILE A 107 3.99 -2.22 -10.82
N LEU A 108 4.55 -1.39 -9.94
CA LEU A 108 3.76 -0.64 -8.96
C LEU A 108 2.76 0.31 -9.63
N LYS A 109 3.12 1.00 -10.71
CA LYS A 109 2.20 1.87 -11.46
C LYS A 109 1.04 1.07 -12.08
N GLN A 110 1.35 -0.02 -12.78
CA GLN A 110 0.34 -0.87 -13.38
C GLN A 110 -0.63 -1.42 -12.33
N ARG A 111 -0.10 -1.79 -11.16
CA ARG A 111 -0.89 -2.29 -10.03
C ARG A 111 -1.73 -1.18 -9.38
N LEU A 112 -1.19 0.04 -9.27
CA LEU A 112 -1.93 1.21 -8.80
C LEU A 112 -3.13 1.49 -9.70
N ASP A 113 -2.90 1.58 -11.02
CA ASP A 113 -3.96 1.83 -12.00
C ASP A 113 -5.05 0.74 -11.92
N TYR A 114 -4.64 -0.52 -11.78
CA TYR A 114 -5.56 -1.65 -11.65
C TYR A 114 -6.43 -1.58 -10.38
N TYR A 115 -5.83 -1.31 -9.22
CA TYR A 115 -6.59 -1.22 -7.96
C TYR A 115 -7.47 0.03 -7.91
N VAL A 116 -7.01 1.16 -8.44
CA VAL A 116 -7.84 2.37 -8.56
C VAL A 116 -9.05 2.12 -9.47
N ALA A 117 -8.86 1.48 -10.63
CA ALA A 117 -9.97 1.12 -11.50
C ALA A 117 -10.97 0.17 -10.82
N ALA A 118 -10.49 -0.76 -9.98
CA ALA A 118 -11.35 -1.63 -9.18
C ALA A 118 -12.18 -0.86 -8.15
N LEU A 119 -11.59 0.16 -7.51
CA LEU A 119 -12.27 1.04 -6.56
C LEU A 119 -13.31 1.93 -7.25
N ASP A 120 -12.97 2.51 -8.41
CA ASP A 120 -13.89 3.36 -9.18
C ASP A 120 -15.08 2.54 -9.73
N SER A 121 -14.82 1.31 -10.18
CA SER A 121 -15.88 0.39 -10.66
C SER A 121 -16.83 -0.06 -9.54
N ALA A 122 -16.47 0.18 -8.29
CA ALA A 122 -17.24 -0.13 -7.10
C ALA A 122 -18.04 1.08 -6.58
N GLU A 123 -18.26 2.12 -7.39
CA GLU A 123 -19.11 3.26 -7.06
C GLU A 123 -20.43 2.81 -6.39
N GLY A 124 -20.65 3.28 -5.15
CA GLY A 124 -21.81 2.92 -4.33
C GLY A 124 -21.59 1.80 -3.31
N ILE A 125 -20.39 1.21 -3.22
CA ILE A 125 -20.03 0.27 -2.16
C ILE A 125 -19.48 1.02 -0.95
N ASP A 126 -20.16 0.92 0.20
CA ASP A 126 -19.76 1.57 1.48
C ASP A 126 -18.40 1.08 2.02
N GLN A 127 -17.83 0.03 1.43
CA GLN A 127 -16.62 -0.65 1.88
C GLN A 127 -15.65 -0.96 0.73
N PRO A 128 -14.62 -0.13 0.50
CA PRO A 128 -13.59 -0.32 -0.54
C PRO A 128 -12.93 -1.72 -0.53
N ALA A 129 -12.85 -2.37 0.64
CA ALA A 129 -12.31 -3.71 0.79
C ALA A 129 -13.06 -4.81 0.01
N LEU A 130 -14.35 -4.60 -0.29
CA LEU A 130 -15.17 -5.52 -1.07
C LEU A 130 -14.79 -5.50 -2.56
N ALA A 131 -14.20 -4.41 -3.05
CA ALA A 131 -13.67 -4.32 -4.41
C ALA A 131 -12.24 -4.86 -4.49
N ILE A 132 -11.42 -4.55 -3.49
CA ILE A 132 -9.99 -4.88 -3.49
C ILE A 132 -9.72 -6.36 -3.34
N GLY A 133 -10.45 -7.09 -2.49
CA GLY A 133 -10.22 -8.53 -2.28
C GLY A 133 -10.27 -9.35 -3.58
N PRO A 134 -11.37 -9.28 -4.36
CA PRO A 134 -11.46 -9.95 -5.66
C PRO A 134 -10.44 -9.45 -6.68
N ALA A 135 -10.15 -8.14 -6.69
CA ALA A 135 -9.14 -7.58 -7.59
C ALA A 135 -7.75 -8.17 -7.31
N PHE A 136 -7.36 -8.23 -6.04
CA PHE A 136 -6.12 -8.83 -5.56
C PHE A 136 -6.04 -10.31 -5.91
N ALA A 137 -7.13 -11.06 -5.71
CA ALA A 137 -7.19 -12.47 -6.07
C ALA A 137 -7.02 -12.71 -7.58
N GLY A 138 -7.62 -11.86 -8.40
CA GLY A 138 -7.41 -11.89 -9.86
C GLY A 138 -5.95 -11.68 -10.26
N VAL A 139 -5.23 -10.78 -9.59
CA VAL A 139 -3.78 -10.56 -9.82
C VAL A 139 -2.96 -11.79 -9.41
N CYS A 140 -3.37 -12.47 -8.35
CA CYS A 140 -2.74 -13.71 -7.88
C CYS A 140 -3.08 -14.95 -8.74
N GLY A 141 -3.96 -14.80 -9.75
CA GLY A 141 -4.26 -15.82 -10.75
C GLY A 141 -5.62 -16.50 -10.62
N ASP A 142 -6.33 -16.33 -9.50
CA ASP A 142 -7.69 -16.88 -9.30
C ASP A 142 -8.55 -15.86 -8.56
N ARG A 143 -9.49 -15.25 -9.29
CA ARG A 143 -10.38 -14.21 -8.77
C ARG A 143 -11.40 -14.74 -7.75
N ASP A 144 -11.69 -16.03 -7.75
CA ASP A 144 -12.72 -16.65 -6.91
C ASP A 144 -12.12 -17.41 -5.72
N ASP A 145 -10.79 -17.40 -5.57
CA ASP A 145 -10.09 -17.99 -4.44
C ASP A 145 -10.38 -17.24 -3.14
N ALA A 146 -11.30 -17.80 -2.35
CA ALA A 146 -11.75 -17.22 -1.09
C ALA A 146 -10.62 -16.92 -0.09
N CYS A 147 -9.55 -17.73 -0.06
CA CYS A 147 -8.43 -17.52 0.87
C CYS A 147 -7.59 -16.32 0.44
N THR A 148 -7.34 -16.21 -0.86
CA THR A 148 -6.61 -15.09 -1.46
C THR A 148 -7.42 -13.78 -1.37
N ILE A 149 -8.73 -13.83 -1.65
CA ILE A 149 -9.64 -12.69 -1.45
C ILE A 149 -9.55 -12.20 0.00
N LEU A 150 -9.67 -13.12 0.97
CA LEU A 150 -9.63 -12.77 2.38
C LEU A 150 -8.28 -12.16 2.80
N ALA A 151 -7.17 -12.67 2.26
CA ALA A 151 -5.84 -12.13 2.50
C ALA A 151 -5.73 -10.68 2.02
N GLY A 152 -6.12 -10.43 0.77
CA GLY A 152 -6.11 -9.10 0.17
C GLY A 152 -7.03 -8.12 0.91
N SER A 153 -8.28 -8.51 1.18
CA SER A 153 -9.23 -7.67 1.92
C SER A 153 -8.73 -7.32 3.32
N LYS A 154 -8.23 -8.31 4.08
CA LYS A 154 -7.71 -8.06 5.44
C LYS A 154 -6.51 -7.13 5.42
N MET A 155 -5.58 -7.34 4.51
CA MET A 155 -4.40 -6.49 4.41
C MET A 155 -4.78 -5.06 4.03
N PHE A 156 -5.69 -4.90 3.06
CA PHE A 156 -6.17 -3.59 2.64
C PHE A 156 -6.80 -2.85 3.82
N VAL A 157 -7.77 -3.45 4.52
CA VAL A 157 -8.41 -2.82 5.70
C VAL A 157 -7.39 -2.44 6.76
N HIS A 158 -6.51 -3.38 7.14
CA HIS A 158 -5.44 -3.13 8.11
C HIS A 158 -4.56 -1.94 7.71
N THR A 159 -4.22 -1.86 6.42
CA THR A 159 -3.41 -0.76 5.88
C THR A 159 -4.15 0.57 5.94
N ILE A 160 -5.42 0.61 5.56
CA ILE A 160 -6.25 1.83 5.61
C ILE A 160 -6.38 2.33 7.06
N ASP A 161 -6.63 1.44 8.01
CA ASP A 161 -6.76 1.79 9.43
C ASP A 161 -5.44 2.31 9.99
N ALA A 162 -4.31 1.66 9.69
CA ALA A 162 -3.00 2.11 10.12
C ALA A 162 -2.66 3.50 9.56
N VAL A 163 -2.91 3.77 8.26
CA VAL A 163 -2.66 5.10 7.67
C VAL A 163 -3.50 6.16 8.39
N ARG A 164 -4.76 5.85 8.71
CA ARG A 164 -5.61 6.77 9.48
C ARG A 164 -5.00 7.09 10.85
N GLU A 165 -4.45 6.09 11.54
CA GLU A 165 -3.78 6.29 12.82
C GLU A 165 -2.49 7.12 12.69
N TYR A 166 -1.68 6.88 11.65
CA TYR A 166 -0.47 7.65 11.37
C TYR A 166 -0.77 9.11 11.04
N LEU A 167 -1.82 9.38 10.26
CA LEU A 167 -2.25 10.75 9.93
C LEU A 167 -2.88 11.46 11.15
N GLY A 168 -3.43 10.70 12.10
CA GLY A 168 -3.90 11.20 13.38
C GLY A 168 -4.90 12.38 13.25
N PRO A 169 -4.90 13.34 14.20
CA PRO A 169 -5.79 14.50 14.19
C PRO A 169 -5.52 15.51 13.06
N ALA A 170 -4.46 15.36 12.26
CA ALA A 170 -4.19 16.27 11.14
C ALA A 170 -5.34 16.27 10.10
N VAL A 171 -6.19 15.23 10.12
CA VAL A 171 -7.42 15.11 9.32
C VAL A 171 -8.62 15.85 9.95
N THR A 172 -8.55 16.25 11.22
CA THR A 172 -9.68 16.86 11.99
C THR A 172 -9.60 18.38 12.18
N VAL A 173 -8.60 19.08 11.65
CA VAL A 173 -8.41 20.53 11.92
C VAL A 173 -9.13 21.46 10.92
N GLU A 174 -9.77 20.94 9.87
CA GLU A 174 -10.52 21.77 8.91
C GLU A 174 -12.01 21.41 8.88
N GLY A 175 -12.69 21.61 10.01
CA GLY A 175 -14.15 21.61 10.13
C GLY A 175 -14.65 22.90 10.75
#